data_AF-A0A4Q5RSM7-F1
#
_entry.id   AF-A0A4Q5RSM7-F1
#
_cell.length_a   1.000
_cell.length_b   1.000
_cell.length_c   1.000
_cell.angle_alpha   90.00
_cell.angle_beta   90.00
_cell.angle_gamma   90.00
#
_symmetry.space_group_name_H-M   'P 1'
#
loop_
_entity.id
_entity.type
_entity.pdbx_description
1 polymer ?
#
loop_
_entity_poly.entity_id
_entity_poly.type
_entity_poly.pdbx_seq_one_letter_code
_entity_poly.pdbx_strand_id
1 'polypeptide(L)'
;MEYGKIISVTGMPGLYELLSSKNDGAIVRSLDDKTTKFVSSRIHNFSHLESIEIYTVTDNVNLVEVFQAMDQSSEKLPDAKDASGLKKYFETVYPNIDFER
;
A
#
# COMPACT_ATOMS: atom_id res chain seq x y z
N MET A 1 -8.76 -11.75 8.74
CA MET A 1 -7.45 -11.32 8.22
C MET A 1 -7.12 -10.02 8.92
N GLU A 2 -5.93 -9.93 9.52
CA GLU A 2 -5.52 -8.73 10.26
C GLU A 2 -4.74 -7.80 9.33
N TYR A 3 -5.05 -6.51 9.33
CA TYR A 3 -4.43 -5.52 8.44
C TYR A 3 -2.90 -5.50 8.58
N GLY A 4 -2.38 -5.58 9.81
CA GLY A 4 -0.93 -5.63 10.06
C GLY A 4 -0.20 -6.85 9.52
N LYS A 5 -0.92 -7.90 9.11
CA LYS A 5 -0.33 -9.06 8.43
C LYS A 5 -0.28 -8.89 6.91
N ILE A 6 -0.84 -7.82 6.35
CA ILE A 6 -0.80 -7.57 4.90
C ILE A 6 0.52 -6.87 4.57
N ILE A 7 1.26 -7.46 3.64
CA ILE A 7 2.56 -6.98 3.18
C ILE A 7 2.59 -6.84 1.66
N SER A 8 3.37 -5.88 1.19
CA SER A 8 3.87 -5.86 -0.18
C SER A 8 5.27 -6.51 -0.22
N VAL A 9 5.58 -7.13 -1.35
CA VAL A 9 6.84 -7.85 -1.56
C VAL A 9 7.50 -7.30 -2.81
N THR A 10 8.70 -6.73 -2.69
CA THR A 10 9.36 -6.08 -3.83
C THR A 10 9.60 -7.05 -4.98
N GLY A 11 9.28 -6.65 -6.22
CA GLY A 11 9.48 -7.50 -7.40
C GLY A 11 8.45 -8.62 -7.55
N MET A 12 7.42 -8.67 -6.70
CA MET A 12 6.31 -9.59 -6.81
C MET A 12 5.00 -8.78 -6.91
N PRO A 13 4.11 -9.10 -7.87
CA PRO A 13 2.84 -8.40 -7.99
C PRO A 13 1.90 -8.79 -6.85
N GLY A 14 0.93 -7.90 -6.59
CA GLY A 14 -0.13 -8.12 -5.62
C GLY A 14 0.30 -7.92 -4.16
N LEU A 15 -0.61 -8.30 -3.27
CA LEU A 15 -0.43 -8.24 -1.83
C LEU A 15 -0.44 -9.64 -1.23
N TYR A 16 0.20 -9.78 -0.07
CA TYR A 16 0.34 -11.06 0.60
C TYR A 16 0.01 -10.96 2.08
N GLU A 17 -0.56 -12.03 2.64
CA GLU A 17 -0.68 -12.24 4.07
C GLU A 17 0.60 -12.91 4.59
N LEU A 18 1.26 -12.30 5.55
CA LEU A 18 2.41 -12.85 6.27
C LEU A 18 1.94 -13.92 7.25
N LEU A 19 2.21 -15.19 6.95
CA LEU A 19 1.83 -16.31 7.82
C LEU A 19 2.89 -16.59 8.89
N SER A 20 4.17 -16.48 8.53
CA SER A 20 5.29 -16.70 9.45
C SER A 20 6.55 -16.03 8.94
N SER A 21 7.28 -15.38 9.84
CA SER A 21 8.63 -14.88 9.57
C SER A 21 9.69 -15.94 9.91
N LYS A 22 10.80 -15.93 9.18
CA LYS A 22 12.00 -16.76 9.40
C LYS A 22 13.23 -15.85 9.27
N ASN A 23 14.39 -16.34 9.72
CA ASN A 23 15.63 -15.56 9.66
C ASN A 23 16.07 -15.23 8.23
N ASP A 24 15.71 -16.06 7.25
CA ASP A 24 16.11 -15.95 5.85
C ASP A 24 14.95 -15.59 4.90
N GLY A 25 13.78 -15.24 5.43
CA GLY A 25 12.61 -14.94 4.62
C GLY A 25 11.30 -15.06 5.36
N ALA A 26 10.22 -15.31 4.62
CA ALA A 26 8.87 -15.44 5.15
C ALA A 26 8.05 -16.48 4.39
N ILE A 27 7.11 -17.11 5.09
CA ILE A 27 6.02 -17.86 4.46
C ILE A 27 4.86 -16.88 4.28
N VAL A 28 4.47 -16.68 3.02
CA VAL A 28 3.44 -15.71 2.64
C VAL A 28 2.33 -16.40 1.87
N ARG A 29 1.11 -15.86 1.97
CA ARG A 29 -0.04 -16.30 1.19
C ARG A 29 -0.52 -15.16 0.30
N SER A 30 -0.62 -15.41 -0.99
CA SER A 30 -1.18 -14.46 -1.96
C SER A 30 -2.62 -14.11 -1.59
N LEU A 31 -2.96 -12.81 -1.61
CA LEU A 31 -4.34 -12.39 -1.39
C LEU A 31 -5.24 -12.69 -2.60
N ASP A 32 -4.66 -12.81 -3.80
CA ASP A 32 -5.40 -13.02 -5.05
C ASP A 32 -5.82 -14.48 -5.23
N ASP A 33 -4.85 -15.39 -5.22
CA ASP A 33 -5.06 -16.81 -5.58
C ASP A 33 -4.91 -17.78 -4.39
N LYS A 34 -4.64 -17.25 -3.19
CA LYS A 34 -4.44 -18.00 -1.94
C LYS A 34 -3.26 -18.97 -1.96
N THR A 35 -2.39 -18.91 -2.97
CA THR A 35 -1.18 -19.73 -3.02
C THR A 35 -0.24 -19.36 -1.87
N THR A 36 0.35 -20.37 -1.24
CA THR A 36 1.29 -20.19 -0.13
C THR A 36 2.69 -20.56 -0.60
N LYS A 37 3.66 -19.69 -0.37
CA LYS A 37 5.06 -19.89 -0.78
C LYS A 37 6.03 -19.27 0.21
N PHE A 38 7.26 -19.77 0.18
CA PHE A 38 8.37 -19.13 0.87
C PHE A 38 8.98 -18.04 -0.03
N VAL A 39 9.29 -16.88 0.55
CA VAL A 39 9.95 -15.76 -0.11
C VAL A 39 11.22 -15.44 0.66
N SER A 40 12.35 -15.38 -0.05
CA SER A 40 13.66 -15.10 0.53
C SER A 40 13.87 -13.61 0.79
N SER A 41 14.33 -13.25 1.99
CA SER A 41 14.69 -11.88 2.36
C SER A 41 15.99 -11.39 1.71
N ARG A 42 16.76 -12.29 1.08
CA ARG A 42 18.00 -11.93 0.37
C ARG A 42 17.74 -11.24 -0.97
N ILE A 43 16.54 -11.42 -1.53
CA ILE A 43 16.15 -10.95 -2.86
C ILE A 43 14.98 -9.96 -2.75
N HIS A 44 14.11 -10.14 -1.76
CA HIS A 44 12.90 -9.36 -1.60
C HIS A 44 12.86 -8.64 -0.25
N ASN A 45 12.40 -7.40 -0.27
CA ASN A 45 12.01 -6.67 0.93
C ASN A 45 10.51 -6.84 1.17
N PHE A 46 10.14 -6.83 2.45
CA PHE A 46 8.77 -6.91 2.91
C PHE A 46 8.37 -5.57 3.53
N SER A 47 7.31 -4.95 3.03
CA SER A 47 6.76 -3.73 3.62
C SER A 47 5.37 -4.02 4.15
N HIS A 48 5.16 -3.78 5.44
CA HIS A 48 3.83 -3.89 6.04
C HIS A 48 2.97 -2.72 5.57
N LEU A 49 1.74 -3.01 5.13
CA LEU A 49 0.86 -1.94 4.66
C LEU A 49 0.51 -0.97 5.79
N GLU A 50 0.43 -1.45 7.03
CA GLU A 50 0.16 -0.62 8.20
C GLU A 50 1.27 0.39 8.52
N SER A 51 2.48 0.20 7.99
CA SER A 51 3.60 1.12 8.20
C SER A 51 3.81 2.05 7.00
N ILE A 52 2.95 2.01 5.99
CA ILE A 52 3.05 2.92 4.84
C ILE A 52 2.28 4.19 5.18
N GLU A 53 3.01 5.29 5.17
CA GLU A 53 2.48 6.63 5.39
C GLU A 53 2.69 7.51 4.15
N ILE A 54 1.82 8.51 4.01
CA ILE A 54 1.90 9.55 2.99
C ILE A 54 2.32 10.85 3.66
N TYR A 55 3.29 11.53 3.06
CA TYR A 55 3.72 12.85 3.50
C TYR A 55 2.59 13.86 3.30
N THR A 56 2.36 14.66 4.32
CA THR A 56 1.45 15.80 4.27
C THR A 56 2.23 17.07 4.57
N VAL A 57 1.58 18.22 4.40
CA VAL A 57 2.13 19.52 4.79
C VAL A 57 2.37 19.66 6.31
N THR A 58 1.81 18.76 7.12
CA THR A 58 2.01 18.70 8.57
C THR A 58 2.59 17.36 9.00
N ASP A 59 1.78 16.50 9.62
CA ASP A 59 2.15 15.18 10.09
C ASP A 59 1.80 14.13 9.04
N ASN A 60 2.65 13.13 8.90
CA ASN A 60 2.38 12.01 8.00
C ASN A 60 1.06 11.32 8.38
N VAL A 61 0.37 10.82 7.36
CA VAL A 61 -0.89 10.09 7.53
C VAL A 61 -0.73 8.65 7.05
N ASN A 62 -1.35 7.70 7.75
CA ASN A 62 -1.35 6.32 7.29
C ASN A 62 -2.07 6.18 5.94
N LEU A 63 -1.54 5.33 5.06
CA LEU A 63 -2.13 5.07 3.75
C LEU A 63 -3.61 4.61 3.84
N VAL A 64 -3.97 3.88 4.90
CA VAL A 64 -5.36 3.44 5.13
C VAL A 64 -6.33 4.61 5.27
N GLU A 65 -5.92 5.71 5.89
CA GLU A 65 -6.78 6.89 6.08
C GLU A 65 -7.01 7.60 4.74
N VAL A 66 -6.00 7.65 3.87
CA VAL A 66 -6.15 8.18 2.52
C VAL A 66 -7.09 7.31 1.68
N PHE A 67 -6.98 5.98 1.77
CA PHE A 67 -7.94 5.09 1.10
C PHE A 67 -9.36 5.24 1.63
N GLN A 68 -9.54 5.46 2.93
CA GLN A 68 -10.86 5.74 3.51
C GLN A 68 -11.42 7.08 3.01
N ALA A 69 -10.59 8.11 2.89
CA ALA A 69 -11.01 9.39 2.30
C ALA A 69 -11.43 9.22 0.83
N MET A 70 -10.71 8.39 0.06
CA MET A 70 -11.08 8.04 -1.31
C MET A 70 -12.42 7.31 -1.40
N ASP A 71 -12.66 6.33 -0.51
CA ASP A 71 -13.91 5.55 -0.48
C ASP A 71 -15.14 6.41 -0.12
N GLN A 72 -14.94 7.43 0.73
CA GLN A 72 -15.97 8.39 1.13
C GLN A 72 -16.20 9.49 0.10
N SER A 73 -15.30 9.66 -0.86
CA SER A 73 -15.40 10.69 -1.89
C SER A 73 -16.38 10.31 -2.99
N SER A 74 -17.12 11.31 -3.49
CA SER A 74 -17.92 11.17 -4.71
C SER A 74 -17.14 11.49 -5.99
N GLU A 75 -15.86 11.87 -5.87
CA GLU A 75 -15.02 12.22 -7.01
C GLU A 75 -14.79 11.00 -7.91
N LYS A 76 -14.84 11.24 -9.22
CA LYS A 76 -14.57 10.18 -10.19
C LYS A 76 -13.07 9.83 -10.17
N LEU A 77 -12.76 8.55 -10.00
CA LEU A 77 -11.39 8.06 -10.11
C LEU A 77 -10.82 8.37 -11.51
N PRO A 78 -9.65 9.02 -11.60
CA PRO A 78 -8.98 9.30 -12.86
C PRO A 78 -8.36 8.03 -13.47
N ASP A 79 -7.94 8.11 -14.73
CA ASP A 79 -7.15 7.05 -15.35
C ASP A 79 -5.79 6.95 -14.66
N ALA A 80 -5.35 5.74 -14.33
CA ALA A 80 -4.07 5.50 -13.67
C ALA A 80 -2.84 5.98 -14.48
N LYS A 81 -3.01 6.21 -15.79
CA LYS A 81 -1.98 6.77 -16.68
C LYS A 81 -2.04 8.28 -16.82
N ASP A 82 -3.08 8.93 -16.31
CA ASP A 82 -3.20 10.40 -16.30
C ASP A 82 -2.64 10.97 -14.99
N ALA A 83 -1.33 11.23 -15.00
CA ALA A 83 -0.63 11.80 -13.85
C ALA A 83 -1.23 13.15 -13.39
N SER A 84 -1.70 13.97 -14.34
CA SER A 84 -2.30 15.27 -14.02
C SER A 84 -3.67 15.13 -13.37
N GLY A 85 -4.48 14.18 -13.85
CA GLY A 85 -5.77 13.83 -13.27
C GLY A 85 -5.61 13.22 -11.88
N LEU A 86 -4.63 12.33 -11.69
CA LEU A 86 -4.30 11.76 -10.38
C LEU A 86 -3.95 12.83 -9.36
N LYS A 87 -3.06 13.77 -9.70
CA LYS A 87 -2.68 14.87 -8.80
C LYS A 87 -3.90 15.68 -8.37
N LYS A 88 -4.73 16.12 -9.33
CA LYS A 88 -5.95 16.88 -9.05
C LYS A 88 -6.95 16.11 -8.19
N TYR A 89 -7.10 14.81 -8.45
CA TYR A 89 -7.99 13.96 -7.65
C TYR A 89 -7.54 13.94 -6.18
N PHE A 90 -6.26 13.70 -5.93
CA PHE A 90 -5.73 13.67 -4.56
C PHE A 90 -5.72 15.06 -3.89
N GLU A 91 -5.50 16.15 -4.64
CA GLU A 91 -5.67 17.52 -4.14
C GLU A 91 -7.12 17.79 -3.68
N THR A 92 -8.11 17.16 -4.29
CA THR A 92 -9.52 17.27 -3.88
C THR A 92 -9.86 16.33 -2.73
N VAL A 93 -9.48 15.05 -2.84
CA VAL A 93 -9.85 14.01 -1.87
C VAL A 93 -9.10 14.13 -0.56
N TYR A 94 -7.83 14.51 -0.61
CA TYR A 94 -6.99 14.71 0.57
C TYR A 94 -6.08 15.94 0.36
N PRO A 95 -6.61 17.17 0.56
CA PRO A 95 -5.92 18.42 0.20
C PRO A 95 -4.58 18.66 0.88
N ASN A 96 -4.29 17.96 1.98
CA ASN A 96 -3.09 18.16 2.78
C ASN A 96 -1.88 17.34 2.28
N ILE A 97 -2.01 16.48 1.26
CA ILE A 97 -0.88 15.70 0.72
C ILE A 97 0.22 16.66 0.21
N ASP A 98 1.47 16.38 0.60
CA ASP A 98 2.65 17.07 0.07
C ASP A 98 3.15 16.33 -1.18
N PHE A 99 2.88 16.89 -2.36
CA PHE A 99 3.28 16.29 -3.65
C PHE A 99 4.73 16.55 -4.05
N GLU A 100 5.50 17.31 -3.27
CA GLU A 100 6.91 17.60 -3.56
C GLU A 100 7.86 16.60 -2.85
N ARG A 101 7.33 15.71 -2.00
CA ARG A 101 8.11 14.75 -1.19
C ARG A 101 7.88 13.28 -1.56
#